data_AF-A0A6P0W174-F1
#
_entry.id   AF-A0A6P0W174-F1
#
_cell.length_a   1.000
_cell.length_b   1.000
_cell.length_c   1.000
_cell.angle_alpha   90.00
_cell.angle_beta   90.00
_cell.angle_gamma   90.00
#
_symmetry.space_group_name_H-M   'P 1'
#
loop_
_entity.id
_entity.type
_entity.pdbx_description
1 polymer ?
#
loop_
_entity_poly.entity_id
_entity_poly.type
_entity_poly.pdbx_seq_one_letter_code
_entity_poly.pdbx_strand_id
1 'polypeptide(L)'
;MINYTPNPGIPETREGTIAELKRLGLPAIPVAPKQKRGGFSGKNPSYLDQSGKAHHCKHGQYHEELPSDRDDRKHFEHPNTGVGTLGGHGGHVFIDFDSKNYESEQACKADVERLIVKYGLERTRIFKTGAEGWRIVVKSKQKPWFTNFATSPNGKHVGEALGKGRFTVLPPSVH
;
A
#
# COMPACT_ATOMS: atom_id res chain seq x y z
N MET A 1 2.14 -31.93 -4.11
CA MET A 1 2.86 -30.91 -3.33
C MET A 1 3.03 -29.68 -4.21
N ILE A 2 2.31 -28.60 -3.92
CA ILE A 2 2.52 -27.32 -4.62
C ILE A 2 3.70 -26.66 -3.91
N ASN A 3 4.80 -26.47 -4.63
CA ASN A 3 5.99 -25.78 -4.12
C ASN A 3 5.61 -24.33 -3.83
N TYR A 4 5.41 -24.00 -2.55
CA TYR A 4 5.30 -22.64 -2.06
C TYR A 4 6.61 -21.92 -2.41
N THR A 5 6.58 -21.06 -3.42
CA THR A 5 7.66 -20.10 -3.63
C THR A 5 7.38 -18.97 -2.65
N PRO A 6 8.28 -18.67 -1.70
CA PRO A 6 8.06 -17.58 -0.77
C PRO A 6 7.75 -16.30 -1.55
N ASN A 7 6.76 -15.54 -1.06
CA ASN A 7 6.53 -14.17 -1.51
C ASN A 7 7.91 -13.47 -1.57
N PRO A 8 8.30 -12.84 -2.70
CA PRO A 8 9.56 -12.12 -2.73
C PRO A 8 9.44 -11.09 -1.61
N GLY A 9 10.33 -11.15 -0.62
CA GLY A 9 10.13 -10.52 0.69
C GLY A 9 9.60 -9.09 0.64
N ILE A 10 8.97 -8.66 1.72
CA ILE A 10 8.53 -7.27 1.89
C ILE A 10 9.75 -6.38 1.61
N PRO A 11 9.68 -5.41 0.68
CA PRO A 11 10.84 -4.60 0.37
C PRO A 11 11.33 -3.86 1.63
N GLU A 12 12.61 -4.00 1.94
CA GLU A 12 13.23 -3.42 3.14
C GLU A 12 13.66 -1.97 2.93
N THR A 13 13.78 -1.55 1.66
CA THR A 13 14.19 -0.19 1.28
C THR A 13 13.08 0.52 0.52
N ARG A 14 13.07 1.85 0.62
CA ARG A 14 12.14 2.71 -0.13
C ARG A 14 12.31 2.49 -1.64
N GLU A 15 13.54 2.44 -2.10
CA GLU A 15 13.90 2.23 -3.51
C GLU A 15 13.41 0.86 -4.00
N GLY A 16 13.49 -0.17 -3.15
CA GLY A 16 12.92 -1.49 -3.43
C GLY A 16 11.41 -1.46 -3.60
N THR A 17 10.69 -0.75 -2.73
CA THR A 17 9.24 -0.55 -2.87
C THR A 17 8.90 0.23 -4.13
N ILE A 18 9.63 1.30 -4.45
CA ILE A 18 9.42 2.08 -5.69
C ILE A 18 9.63 1.21 -6.92
N ALA A 19 10.71 0.42 -6.97
CA ALA A 19 10.98 -0.49 -8.08
C ALA A 19 9.88 -1.53 -8.27
N GLU A 20 9.34 -2.07 -7.16
CA GLU A 20 8.23 -3.01 -7.20
C GLU A 20 6.95 -2.35 -7.71
N LEU A 21 6.64 -1.12 -7.28
CA LEU A 21 5.49 -0.38 -7.81
C LEU A 21 5.62 -0.14 -9.32
N LYS A 22 6.81 0.25 -9.80
CA LYS A 22 7.08 0.40 -11.23
C LYS A 22 6.87 -0.91 -11.98
N ARG A 23 7.35 -2.04 -11.45
CA ARG A 23 7.15 -3.38 -12.03
C ARG A 23 5.67 -3.76 -12.13
N LEU A 24 4.86 -3.34 -11.14
CA LEU A 24 3.41 -3.56 -11.12
C LEU A 24 2.63 -2.54 -11.97
N GLY A 25 3.28 -1.50 -12.50
CA GLY A 25 2.62 -0.40 -13.18
C GLY A 25 1.73 0.41 -12.24
N LEU A 26 2.23 0.70 -11.04
CA LEU A 26 1.57 1.48 -9.99
C LEU A 26 2.34 2.78 -9.71
N PRO A 27 1.65 3.87 -9.35
CA PRO A 27 2.30 5.13 -9.04
C PRO A 27 2.99 5.08 -7.67
N ALA A 28 4.27 5.42 -7.63
CA ALA A 28 4.96 5.69 -6.37
C ALA A 28 4.63 7.11 -5.90
N ILE A 29 3.94 7.22 -4.77
CA ILE A 29 3.49 8.49 -4.21
C ILE A 29 4.28 8.79 -2.95
N PRO A 30 4.89 9.98 -2.80
CA PRO A 30 5.69 10.26 -1.61
C PRO A 30 4.80 10.44 -0.38
N VAL A 31 5.36 10.14 0.79
CA VAL A 31 4.77 10.47 2.09
C VAL A 31 5.83 11.03 3.04
N ALA A 32 5.66 12.27 3.47
CA ALA A 32 6.52 12.87 4.47
C ALA A 32 6.15 12.32 5.86
N PRO A 33 7.12 12.09 6.75
CA PRO A 33 6.85 11.77 8.15
C PRO A 33 5.98 12.83 8.82
N LYS A 34 5.25 12.44 9.87
CA LYS A 34 4.38 13.34 10.63
C LYS A 34 5.13 14.59 11.09
N GLN A 35 4.57 15.77 10.81
CA GLN A 35 5.11 17.06 11.21
C GLN A 35 4.24 17.70 12.29
N LYS A 36 4.83 18.54 13.14
CA LYS A 36 4.08 19.26 14.20
C LYS A 36 3.12 20.32 13.65
N ARG A 37 3.36 20.82 12.44
CA ARG A 37 2.60 21.91 11.80
C ARG A 37 2.35 21.57 10.33
N GLY A 38 1.31 22.18 9.74
CA GLY A 38 1.06 22.10 8.28
C GLY A 38 0.24 20.89 7.82
N GLY A 39 -0.40 20.14 8.71
CA GLY A 39 -1.35 19.07 8.32
C GLY A 39 -0.70 17.81 7.76
N PHE A 40 0.60 17.60 7.98
CA PHE A 40 1.31 16.38 7.56
C PHE A 40 1.20 15.32 8.65
N SER A 41 0.37 14.31 8.41
CA SER A 41 0.02 13.27 9.38
C SER A 41 0.93 12.04 9.34
N GLY A 42 1.86 11.96 8.38
CA GLY A 42 2.52 10.70 8.04
C GLY A 42 1.66 9.80 7.16
N LYS A 43 0.39 10.14 6.93
CA LYS A 43 -0.57 9.31 6.18
C LYS A 43 -1.12 9.98 4.93
N ASN A 44 -0.71 11.21 4.63
CA ASN A 44 -1.16 11.97 3.47
C ASN A 44 -0.05 12.14 2.44
N PRO A 45 -0.36 12.10 1.12
CA PRO A 45 0.61 12.32 0.06
C PRO A 45 1.37 13.64 0.23
N SER A 46 2.69 13.53 0.42
CA SER A 46 3.57 14.65 0.71
C SER A 46 5.04 14.27 0.57
N TYR A 47 5.93 15.22 0.31
CA TYR A 47 7.38 14.98 0.21
C TYR A 47 8.15 16.03 0.99
N LEU A 48 9.37 15.70 1.40
CA LEU A 48 10.33 16.64 1.97
C LEU A 48 11.21 17.22 0.85
N ASP A 49 11.43 18.52 0.86
CA ASP A 49 12.49 19.14 0.04
C ASP A 49 13.89 18.93 0.65
N GLN A 50 14.93 19.42 -0.01
CA GLN A 50 16.32 19.31 0.45
C GLN A 50 16.56 19.87 1.86
N SER A 51 15.75 20.85 2.31
CA SER A 51 15.85 21.44 3.64
C SER A 51 15.09 20.64 4.72
N GLY A 52 14.41 19.56 4.33
CA GLY A 52 13.54 18.78 5.21
C GLY A 52 12.17 19.43 5.42
N LYS A 53 11.78 20.42 4.62
CA LYS A 53 10.44 21.04 4.71
C LYS A 53 9.43 20.21 3.90
N ALA A 54 8.29 19.92 4.51
CA ALA A 54 7.23 19.12 3.88
C ALA A 54 6.36 19.94 2.93
N HIS A 55 5.98 19.31 1.81
CA HIS A 55 5.10 19.84 0.77
C HIS A 55 4.04 18.82 0.41
N HIS A 56 2.81 19.25 0.16
CA HIS A 56 1.75 18.35 -0.32
C HIS A 56 2.05 17.85 -1.74
N CYS A 57 1.86 16.55 -1.95
CA CYS A 57 1.87 15.97 -3.28
C CYS A 57 0.46 16.04 -3.89
N LYS A 58 0.33 16.68 -5.06
CA LYS A 58 -0.92 16.74 -5.83
C LYS A 58 -1.21 15.40 -6.51
N HIS A 59 -1.41 14.35 -5.71
CA HIS A 59 -1.51 12.96 -6.17
C HIS A 59 -2.72 12.66 -7.07
N GLY A 60 -3.71 13.57 -7.14
CA GLY A 60 -4.87 13.42 -8.03
C GLY A 60 -4.50 13.25 -9.51
N GLN A 61 -3.38 13.83 -9.95
CA GLN A 61 -2.86 13.64 -11.31
C GLN A 61 -2.42 12.19 -11.59
N TYR A 62 -2.08 11.43 -10.54
CA TYR A 62 -1.63 10.04 -10.66
C TYR A 62 -2.74 9.00 -10.50
N HIS A 63 -4.00 9.44 -10.56
CA HIS A 63 -5.14 8.52 -10.55
C HIS A 63 -5.21 7.68 -11.84
N GLU A 64 -4.78 8.25 -12.97
CA GLU A 64 -4.75 7.59 -14.29
C GLU A 64 -3.36 7.51 -14.90
N GLU A 65 -2.41 8.30 -14.39
CA GLU A 65 -1.07 8.45 -14.98
C GLU A 65 0.00 8.04 -13.97
N LEU A 66 1.13 7.53 -14.47
CA LEU A 66 2.30 7.25 -13.64
C LEU A 66 3.15 8.53 -13.46
N PRO A 67 3.79 8.72 -12.29
CA PRO A 67 4.79 9.76 -12.10
C PRO A 67 5.89 9.68 -13.16
N SER A 68 6.34 10.84 -13.63
CA SER A 68 7.50 10.95 -14.51
C SER A 68 8.81 10.80 -13.72
N ASP A 69 9.93 10.54 -14.40
CA ASP A 69 11.25 10.55 -13.75
C ASP A 69 11.62 11.91 -13.13
N ARG A 70 11.01 13.00 -13.62
CA ARG A 70 11.14 14.32 -13.00
C ARG A 70 10.39 14.39 -11.67
N ASP A 71 9.18 13.82 -11.63
CA ASP A 71 8.38 13.76 -10.41
C ASP A 71 9.05 12.88 -9.37
N ASP A 72 9.53 11.70 -9.76
CA ASP A 72 10.23 10.79 -8.85
C ASP A 72 11.45 11.45 -8.23
N ARG A 73 12.30 12.11 -9.04
CA ARG A 73 13.47 12.83 -8.53
C ARG A 73 13.10 13.90 -7.53
N LYS A 74 12.04 14.67 -7.81
CA LYS A 74 11.55 15.72 -6.91
C LYS A 74 10.95 15.15 -5.63
N HIS A 75 10.12 14.11 -5.74
CA HIS A 75 9.35 13.55 -4.65
C HIS A 75 10.20 12.73 -3.68
N PHE A 76 11.25 12.08 -4.16
CA PHE A 76 12.09 11.19 -3.34
C PHE A 76 13.52 11.72 -3.15
N GLU A 77 13.75 13.01 -3.43
CA GLU A 77 15.04 13.68 -3.26
C GLU A 77 15.59 13.56 -1.83
N HIS A 78 14.74 13.84 -0.85
CA HIS A 78 15.13 13.76 0.56
C HIS A 78 15.04 12.30 1.06
N PRO A 79 16.07 11.76 1.74
CA PRO A 79 16.14 10.34 2.14
C PRO A 79 15.01 9.93 3.11
N ASN A 80 14.54 10.86 3.94
CA ASN A 80 13.46 10.58 4.90
C ASN A 80 12.04 10.65 4.30
N THR A 81 11.87 10.97 3.01
CA THR A 81 10.55 10.86 2.37
C THR A 81 10.22 9.40 2.16
N GLY A 82 9.13 8.92 2.77
CA GLY A 82 8.59 7.59 2.56
C GLY A 82 7.82 7.47 1.24
N VAL A 83 7.33 6.27 0.98
CA VAL A 83 6.55 5.87 -0.19
C VAL A 83 5.19 5.28 0.20
N GLY A 84 4.20 5.63 -0.59
CA GLY A 84 2.91 4.98 -0.68
C GLY A 84 2.50 4.81 -2.13
N THR A 85 1.24 4.48 -2.36
CA THR A 85 0.69 4.29 -3.71
C THR A 85 -0.81 4.52 -3.73
N LEU A 86 -1.41 4.44 -4.92
CA LEU A 86 -2.84 4.61 -5.15
C LEU A 86 -3.45 3.28 -5.62
N GLY A 87 -4.55 2.90 -4.99
CA GLY A 87 -5.43 1.85 -5.49
C GLY A 87 -6.12 2.27 -6.80
N GLY A 88 -6.56 1.26 -7.54
CA GLY A 88 -7.30 1.32 -8.80
C GLY A 88 -6.46 1.46 -10.07
N HIS A 89 -5.19 1.86 -9.98
CA HIS A 89 -4.34 2.02 -11.16
C HIS A 89 -4.10 0.66 -11.85
N GLY A 90 -4.36 0.58 -13.15
CA GLY A 90 -4.28 -0.68 -13.90
C GLY A 90 -5.22 -1.78 -13.39
N GLY A 91 -6.28 -1.42 -12.65
CA GLY A 91 -7.21 -2.37 -12.02
C GLY A 91 -6.71 -3.00 -10.71
N HIS A 92 -5.56 -2.57 -10.19
CA HIS A 92 -5.05 -3.08 -8.91
C HIS A 92 -5.88 -2.56 -7.74
N VAL A 93 -6.19 -3.43 -6.80
CA VAL A 93 -6.86 -3.11 -5.53
C VAL A 93 -5.99 -3.65 -4.41
N PHE A 94 -5.86 -2.90 -3.33
CA PHE A 94 -5.20 -3.38 -2.12
C PHE A 94 -6.29 -3.87 -1.17
N ILE A 95 -6.28 -5.17 -0.88
CA ILE A 95 -7.12 -5.75 0.16
C ILE A 95 -6.37 -5.55 1.47
N ASP A 96 -6.77 -4.53 2.23
CA ASP A 96 -6.12 -4.07 3.46
C ASP A 96 -6.77 -4.71 4.69
N PHE A 97 -6.05 -5.61 5.33
CA PHE A 97 -6.45 -6.33 6.54
C PHE A 97 -5.93 -5.56 7.75
N ASP A 98 -6.86 -5.15 8.61
CA ASP A 98 -6.56 -4.33 9.77
C ASP A 98 -6.46 -5.21 11.01
N SER A 99 -5.24 -5.35 11.54
CA SER A 99 -4.93 -6.29 12.64
C SER A 99 -5.78 -6.07 13.88
N LYS A 100 -6.22 -4.83 14.15
CA LYS A 100 -7.08 -4.51 15.32
C LYS A 100 -8.49 -5.10 15.22
N ASN A 101 -8.92 -5.51 14.03
CA ASN A 101 -10.21 -6.18 13.83
C ASN A 101 -10.13 -7.70 14.07
N TYR A 102 -8.95 -8.21 14.40
CA TYR A 102 -8.70 -9.60 14.75
C TYR A 102 -8.40 -9.74 16.25
N GLU A 103 -8.56 -10.95 16.77
CA GLU A 103 -8.21 -11.28 18.17
C GLU A 103 -6.69 -11.20 18.43
N SER A 104 -5.88 -11.37 17.37
CA SER A 104 -4.43 -11.26 17.42
C SER A 104 -3.85 -10.98 16.04
N GLU A 105 -2.60 -10.50 16.00
CA GLU A 105 -1.84 -10.36 14.75
C GLU A 105 -1.67 -11.72 14.04
N GLN A 106 -1.49 -12.79 14.81
CA GLN A 106 -1.38 -14.15 14.30
C GLN A 106 -2.67 -14.61 13.62
N ALA A 107 -3.84 -14.26 14.18
CA ALA A 107 -5.13 -14.55 13.56
C ALA A 107 -5.32 -13.79 12.24
N CYS A 108 -4.89 -12.52 12.19
CA CYS A 108 -4.89 -11.72 10.95
C CYS A 108 -4.01 -12.38 9.87
N LYS A 109 -2.76 -12.72 10.22
CA LYS A 109 -1.82 -13.39 9.30
C LYS A 109 -2.37 -14.73 8.80
N ALA A 110 -2.93 -15.55 9.69
CA ALA A 110 -3.50 -16.84 9.30
C ALA A 110 -4.68 -16.69 8.32
N ASP A 111 -5.52 -15.67 8.50
CA ASP A 111 -6.63 -15.41 7.58
C ASP A 111 -6.14 -14.94 6.20
N VAL A 112 -5.12 -14.08 6.16
CA VAL A 112 -4.44 -13.66 4.93
C VAL A 112 -3.85 -14.87 4.19
N GLU A 113 -3.10 -15.72 4.88
CA GLU A 113 -2.49 -16.93 4.31
C GLU A 113 -3.56 -17.90 3.76
N ARG A 114 -4.64 -18.10 4.52
CA ARG A 114 -5.79 -18.92 4.09
C ARG A 114 -6.41 -18.38 2.80
N LEU A 115 -6.58 -17.06 2.67
CA LEU A 115 -7.16 -16.44 1.47
C LEU A 115 -6.21 -16.53 0.27
N ILE A 116 -4.90 -16.39 0.50
CA ILE A 116 -3.88 -16.55 -0.54
C ILE A 116 -4.00 -17.95 -1.16
N VAL A 117 -4.02 -19.00 -0.33
CA VAL A 117 -4.15 -20.38 -0.80
C VAL A 117 -5.51 -20.63 -1.44
N LYS A 118 -6.61 -20.20 -0.79
CA LYS A 118 -7.98 -20.41 -1.28
C LYS A 118 -8.20 -19.84 -2.68
N TYR A 119 -7.60 -18.69 -2.98
CA TYR A 119 -7.81 -17.98 -4.25
C TYR A 119 -6.62 -18.06 -5.21
N GLY A 120 -5.58 -18.85 -4.91
CA GLY A 120 -4.42 -19.01 -5.78
C GLY A 120 -3.63 -17.72 -5.99
N LEU A 121 -3.41 -16.96 -4.92
CA LEU A 121 -2.75 -15.64 -4.94
C LEU A 121 -1.26 -15.72 -4.57
N GLU A 122 -0.63 -16.89 -4.62
CA GLU A 122 0.75 -17.11 -4.16
C GLU A 122 1.77 -16.28 -4.94
N ARG A 123 1.42 -15.87 -6.17
CA ARG A 123 2.26 -15.02 -7.03
C ARG A 123 1.99 -13.53 -6.87
N THR A 124 1.03 -13.16 -6.02
CA THR A 124 0.72 -11.75 -5.81
C THR A 124 1.58 -11.12 -4.74
N ARG A 125 1.75 -9.80 -4.83
CA ARG A 125 2.53 -9.07 -3.83
C ARG A 125 1.71 -8.81 -2.58
N ILE A 126 2.36 -8.99 -1.43
CA ILE A 126 1.81 -8.60 -0.14
C ILE A 126 2.73 -7.60 0.56
N PHE A 127 2.14 -6.77 1.41
CA PHE A 127 2.86 -5.81 2.23
C PHE A 127 2.41 -5.95 3.68
N LYS A 128 3.35 -6.00 4.63
CA LYS A 128 3.03 -5.75 6.03
C LYS A 128 2.86 -4.24 6.24
N THR A 129 1.84 -3.86 6.98
CA THR A 129 1.57 -2.46 7.32
C THR A 129 2.30 -2.07 8.59
N GLY A 130 2.54 -0.77 8.81
CA GLY A 130 3.16 -0.27 10.05
C GLY A 130 2.28 -0.42 11.31
N ALA A 131 1.03 -0.85 11.16
CA ALA A 131 0.12 -1.18 12.25
C ALA A 131 -0.11 -2.70 12.37
N GLU A 132 0.86 -3.50 11.94
CA GLU A 132 0.83 -4.97 12.01
C GLU A 132 -0.28 -5.67 11.18
N GLY A 133 -1.04 -4.90 10.39
CA GLY A 133 -1.94 -5.42 9.37
C GLY A 133 -1.21 -5.91 8.10
N TRP A 134 -1.98 -6.37 7.12
CA TRP A 134 -1.46 -6.91 5.86
C TRP A 134 -2.22 -6.39 4.66
N ARG A 135 -1.53 -6.21 3.52
CA ARG A 135 -2.16 -5.87 2.24
C ARG A 135 -1.87 -6.93 1.21
N ILE A 136 -2.91 -7.40 0.53
CA ILE A 136 -2.78 -8.22 -0.66
C ILE A 136 -3.08 -7.34 -1.87
N VAL A 137 -2.13 -7.24 -2.81
CA VAL A 137 -2.39 -6.61 -4.10
C VAL A 137 -3.17 -7.59 -4.96
N VAL A 138 -4.28 -7.18 -5.55
CA VAL A 138 -5.02 -8.01 -6.52
C VAL A 138 -5.38 -7.20 -7.73
N LYS A 139 -5.35 -7.79 -8.93
CA LYS A 139 -5.85 -7.15 -10.14
C LYS A 139 -7.31 -7.53 -10.33
N SER A 140 -8.21 -6.59 -10.08
CA SER A 140 -9.64 -6.83 -10.21
C SER A 140 -10.11 -6.62 -11.65
N LYS A 141 -10.98 -7.50 -12.14
CA LYS A 141 -11.66 -7.33 -13.44
C LYS A 141 -12.75 -6.25 -13.38
N GLN A 142 -13.30 -6.02 -12.19
CA GLN A 142 -14.37 -5.07 -11.96
C GLN A 142 -14.06 -4.22 -10.71
N LYS A 143 -14.45 -2.95 -10.74
CA LYS A 143 -14.29 -2.09 -9.57
C LYS A 143 -15.13 -2.66 -8.41
N PRO A 144 -14.56 -2.84 -7.21
CA PRO A 144 -15.35 -3.20 -6.03
C PRO A 144 -16.43 -2.15 -5.78
N TRP A 145 -17.66 -2.60 -5.53
CA TRP A 145 -18.78 -1.74 -5.09
C TRP A 145 -18.82 -1.57 -3.57
N PHE A 146 -17.91 -2.23 -2.86
CA PHE A 146 -17.73 -2.15 -1.42
C PHE A 146 -16.36 -1.57 -1.08
N THR A 147 -16.22 -1.10 0.16
CA THR A 147 -14.92 -0.77 0.76
C THR A 147 -14.66 -1.75 1.89
N ASN A 148 -15.53 -1.78 2.90
CA ASN A 148 -15.38 -2.70 4.03
C ASN A 148 -15.71 -4.14 3.60
N PHE A 149 -14.96 -5.11 4.10
CA PHE A 149 -15.21 -6.53 3.83
C PHE A 149 -15.10 -7.41 5.09
N ALA A 150 -15.69 -8.60 4.97
CA ALA A 150 -15.56 -9.72 5.90
C ALA A 150 -15.07 -10.95 5.12
N THR A 151 -14.43 -11.90 5.79
CA THR A 151 -13.83 -13.09 5.14
C THR A 151 -14.67 -14.35 5.29
N SER A 152 -15.83 -14.22 5.93
CA SER A 152 -16.88 -15.23 6.06
C SER A 152 -18.28 -14.60 5.89
N PRO A 153 -19.28 -15.37 5.44
CA PRO A 153 -20.66 -14.93 5.46
C PRO A 153 -21.08 -14.53 6.88
N ASN A 154 -21.69 -13.36 7.03
CA ASN A 154 -22.08 -12.77 8.33
C ASN A 154 -20.91 -12.53 9.31
N GLY A 155 -19.67 -12.56 8.82
CA GLY A 155 -18.49 -12.23 9.61
C GLY A 155 -18.45 -10.75 10.01
N LYS A 156 -17.60 -10.44 10.98
CA LYS A 156 -17.30 -9.05 11.33
C LYS A 156 -16.44 -8.41 10.24
N HIS A 157 -16.51 -7.08 10.16
CA HIS A 157 -15.61 -6.29 9.34
C HIS A 157 -14.15 -6.55 9.75
N VAL A 158 -13.30 -6.88 8.77
CA VAL A 158 -11.87 -7.14 9.01
C VAL A 158 -10.92 -6.15 8.34
N GLY A 159 -11.41 -5.37 7.37
CA GLY A 159 -10.59 -4.44 6.63
C GLY A 159 -11.26 -3.84 5.39
N GLU A 160 -10.45 -3.16 4.58
CA GLU A 160 -10.90 -2.32 3.47
C GLU A 160 -10.31 -2.76 2.11
N ALA A 161 -11.12 -2.69 1.06
CA ALA A 161 -10.69 -2.78 -0.33
C ALA A 161 -10.35 -1.37 -0.86
N LEU A 162 -9.06 -1.07 -0.97
CA LEU A 162 -8.56 0.22 -1.43
C LEU A 162 -8.47 0.24 -2.96
N GLY A 163 -9.53 0.75 -3.58
CA GLY A 163 -9.65 0.93 -5.03
C GLY A 163 -9.21 2.32 -5.51
N LYS A 164 -9.76 2.74 -6.65
CA LYS A 164 -9.41 3.97 -7.38
C LYS A 164 -9.25 5.20 -6.48
N GLY A 165 -8.05 5.80 -6.52
CA GLY A 165 -7.71 7.05 -5.83
C GLY A 165 -7.50 6.91 -4.32
N ARG A 166 -7.63 5.70 -3.76
CA ARG A 166 -7.35 5.47 -2.34
C ARG A 166 -5.84 5.36 -2.14
N PHE A 167 -5.29 6.33 -1.42
CA PHE A 167 -3.88 6.34 -1.04
C PHE A 167 -3.62 5.37 0.11
N THR A 168 -2.49 4.67 0.05
CA THR A 168 -2.00 3.84 1.15
C THR A 168 -0.49 3.97 1.30
N VAL A 169 -0.02 3.99 2.54
CA VAL A 169 1.41 4.06 2.88
C VAL A 169 2.01 2.66 2.82
N LEU A 170 3.17 2.50 2.18
CA LEU A 170 3.85 1.21 2.01
C LEU A 170 5.14 1.15 2.82
N PRO A 171 5.59 -0.05 3.23
CA PRO A 171 6.89 -0.22 3.87
C PRO A 171 8.03 0.26 2.93
N PRO A 172 9.17 0.67 3.49
CA PRO A 172 9.49 0.78 4.91
C PRO A 172 9.02 2.09 5.57
N SER A 173 8.08 2.82 4.95
CA SER A 173 7.65 4.15 5.42
C SER A 173 6.95 4.09 6.77
N VAL A 174 7.38 4.97 7.68
CA VAL A 174 6.84 5.10 9.04
C VAL A 174 5.81 6.22 9.10
N HIS A 175 4.68 5.98 9.78
CA HIS A 175 3.54 6.90 9.85
C HIS A 175 2.75 6.82 11.15
#